data_AF-A0A7W0UGA3-F1
#
_entry.id   AF-A0A7W0UGA3-F1
#
_cell.length_a   1.000
_cell.length_b   1.000
_cell.length_c   1.000
_cell.angle_alpha   90.00
_cell.angle_beta   90.00
_cell.angle_gamma   90.00
#
_symmetry.space_group_name_H-M   'P 1'
#
loop_
_entity.id
_entity.type
_entity.pdbx_description
1 polymer ?
#
loop_
_entity_poly.entity_id
_entity_poly.type
_entity_poly.pdbx_seq_one_letter_code
_entity_poly.pdbx_strand_id
1 'polypeptide(L)' 'MDLSVERLAELLREAEAAHAEYEQGLGRPDADWPAWYARYVVDKLRGE' A
#
# COMPACT_ATOMS: atom_id res chain seq x y z
N MET A 1 -15.96 6.32 5.83
CA MET A 1 -16.21 4.93 5.45
C MET A 1 -15.84 4.05 6.64
N ASP A 2 -16.57 2.98 6.95
CA ASP A 2 -16.19 2.08 8.05
C ASP A 2 -15.03 1.18 7.59
N LEU A 3 -13.97 1.09 8.40
CA LEU A 3 -12.81 0.26 8.07
C LEU A 3 -13.14 -1.19 8.38
N SER A 4 -13.46 -1.98 7.35
CA SER A 4 -13.67 -3.42 7.48
C SER A 4 -12.40 -4.22 7.14
N VAL A 5 -12.38 -5.49 7.55
CA VAL A 5 -11.29 -6.42 7.18
C VAL A 5 -11.22 -6.60 5.66
N GLU A 6 -12.37 -6.69 5.00
CA GLU A 6 -12.47 -6.83 3.54
C GLU A 6 -11.90 -5.60 2.85
N ARG A 7 -12.28 -4.39 3.31
CA ARG A 7 -11.74 -3.14 2.75
C ARG A 7 -10.23 -3.03 2.98
N LEU A 8 -9.74 -3.38 4.17
CA LEU A 8 -8.30 -3.38 4.43
C LEU A 8 -7.57 -4.40 3.54
N ALA A 9 -8.12 -5.59 3.33
CA ALA A 9 -7.54 -6.60 2.45
C ALA A 9 -7.51 -6.17 0.98
N GLU A 10 -8.51 -5.42 0.52
CA GLU A 10 -8.49 -4.78 -0.80
C GLU A 10 -7.36 -3.74 -0.90
N LEU A 11 -7.25 -2.82 0.07
CA LEU A 11 -6.21 -1.81 0.09
C LEU A 11 -4.80 -2.40 0.15
N LEU A 12 -4.60 -3.52 0.87
CA LEU A 12 -3.32 -4.22 0.92
C LEU A 12 -2.96 -4.88 -0.42
N ARG A 13 -3.94 -5.41 -1.16
CA ARG A 13 -3.71 -5.94 -2.51
C ARG A 13 -3.40 -4.85 -3.53
N GLU A 14 -4.08 -3.71 -3.42
CA GLU A 14 -3.72 -2.53 -4.21
C GLU A 14 -2.30 -2.04 -3.88
N ALA A 15 -1.94 -2.01 -2.59
CA ALA A 15 -0.60 -1.62 -2.15
C ALA A 15 0.47 -2.58 -2.68
N GLU A 16 0.23 -3.88 -2.70
CA GLU A 16 1.13 -4.88 -3.28
C GLU A 16 1.41 -4.62 -4.76
N ALA A 17 0.37 -4.40 -5.56
CA ALA A 17 0.54 -4.10 -6.98
C ALA A 17 1.35 -2.82 -7.20
N ALA A 18 1.03 -1.75 -6.45
CA ALA A 18 1.72 -0.47 -6.57
C ALA A 18 3.16 -0.50 -6.01
N HIS A 19 3.43 -1.29 -4.97
CA HIS A 19 4.78 -1.44 -4.41
C HIS A 19 5.68 -2.24 -5.35
N ALA A 20 5.15 -3.25 -6.03
CA ALA A 20 5.89 -4.00 -7.05
C ALA A 20 6.37 -3.10 -8.21
N GLU A 21 5.56 -2.11 -8.61
CA GLU A 21 5.97 -1.09 -9.59
C GLU A 21 7.02 -0.13 -9.01
N TYR A 22 6.86 0.27 -7.76
CA TYR A 22 7.83 1.12 -7.05
C TYR A 22 9.20 0.44 -6.91
N GLU A 23 9.27 -0.83 -6.53
CA GLU A 23 10.52 -1.59 -6.41
C GLU A 23 11.21 -1.79 -7.76
N GLN A 24 10.43 -1.98 -8.84
CA GLN A 24 11.00 -2.00 -10.20
C GLN A 24 11.69 -0.67 -10.54
N GLY A 25 11.08 0.47 -10.19
CA GLY A 25 11.70 1.78 -10.33
C GLY A 25 12.91 2.00 -9.43
N LEU A 26 12.90 1.41 -8.23
CA LEU A 26 14.00 1.46 -7.28
C LEU A 26 15.20 0.60 -7.70
N GLY A 27 14.96 -0.45 -8.50
CA GLY A 27 15.96 -1.40 -8.96
C GLY A 27 16.51 -2.32 -7.87
N ARG A 28 15.88 -2.33 -6.70
CA ARG A 28 16.22 -3.15 -5.53
C ARG A 28 14.98 -3.26 -4.62
N PRO A 29 14.95 -4.26 -3.72
CA PRO A 29 13.91 -4.32 -2.70
C PRO A 29 13.90 -3.09 -1.83
N ASP A 30 12.72 -2.65 -1.44
CA ASP A 30 12.51 -1.57 -0.50
C ASP A 30 12.78 -2.03 0.93
N ALA A 31 13.83 -1.49 1.54
CA ALA A 31 14.19 -1.81 2.91
C ALA A 31 13.15 -1.29 3.93
N ASP A 32 12.35 -0.29 3.55
CA ASP A 32 11.32 0.33 4.40
C ASP A 32 9.90 0.06 3.85
N TRP A 33 9.72 -1.11 3.25
CA TRP A 33 8.43 -1.57 2.72
C TRP A 33 7.25 -1.41 3.72
N PRO A 34 7.40 -1.60 5.05
CA PRO A 34 6.26 -1.45 5.96
C PRO A 34 5.77 -0.01 6.03
N ALA A 35 6.68 0.97 6.01
CA ALA A 35 6.33 2.38 6.05
C ALA A 35 5.66 2.83 4.74
N TRP A 36 6.13 2.28 3.61
CA TRP A 36 5.51 2.51 2.31
C TRP A 36 4.05 2.02 2.28
N TYR A 37 3.81 0.77 2.71
CA TYR A 37 2.46 0.20 2.79
C TYR A 37 1.56 1.01 3.73
N ALA A 38 2.05 1.36 4.92
CA ALA A 38 1.30 2.15 5.87
C ALA A 38 0.88 3.50 5.28
N ARG A 39 1.77 4.16 4.54
CA ARG A 39 1.47 5.43 3.88
C ARG A 39 0.41 5.26 2.80
N TYR A 40 0.58 4.27 1.92
CA TYR A 40 -0.37 3.98 0.85
C TYR A 40 -1.79 3.76 1.40
N VAL A 41 -1.91 2.91 2.42
CA VAL A 41 -3.21 2.59 3.04
C VAL A 41 -3.82 3.83 3.70
N VAL A 42 -3.04 4.61 4.47
CA VAL A 42 -3.53 5.82 5.13
C VAL A 42 -3.96 6.88 4.12
N ASP A 43 -3.22 7.07 3.04
CA ASP A 43 -3.54 8.07 2.02
C ASP A 43 -4.82 7.68 1.26
N LYS A 44 -5.02 6.39 0.97
CA LYS A 44 -6.27 5.88 0.37
C LYS A 44 -7.47 6.08 1.29
N LEU A 45 -7.33 5.74 2.58
CA LEU A 45 -8.41 5.93 3.56
C LEU A 45 -8.75 7.41 3.80
N ARG A 46 -7.82 8.34 3.56
CA ARG A 46 -8.04 9.78 3.69
C ARG A 46 -8.64 10.43 2.44
N GLY A 47 -8.43 9.82 1.28
CA GLY A 47 -8.95 10.29 -0.01
C GLY A 47 -10.37 9.81 -0.32
N GLU A 48 -10.95 9.00 0.56
CA GLU A 48 -12.35 8.55 0.57
C GLU A 48 -13.24 9.42 1.46
#